data_AF-A0AAD9MQM2-F1
#
_entry.id   AF-A0AAD9MQM2-F1
#
_cell.length_a   1.000
_cell.length_b   1.000
_cell.length_c   1.000
_cell.angle_alpha   90.00
_cell.angle_beta   90.00
_cell.angle_gamma   90.00
#
_symmetry.space_group_name_H-M   'P 1'
#
loop_
_entity.id
_entity.type
_entity.pdbx_description
1 polymer ?
#
loop_
_entity_poly.entity_id
_entity_poly.type
_entity_poly.pdbx_seq_one_letter_code
_entity_poly.pdbx_strand_id
1 'polypeptide(L)'
;MLALLNDFASYQSYLSSVVRFSSWCSKKFLHLNVSKTKEMCIDFRRNRTVISPIVINGEPVEQVDSFKYLGVILDEKLSFTEHVTAVQSYELSMLIHYFFYAFTVA
;
A
#
# COMPACT_ATOMS: atom_id res chain seq x y z
N MET A 1 4.19 5.37 -0.28
CA MET A 1 3.56 6.68 -0.10
C MET A 1 2.06 6.51 -0.25
N LEU A 2 1.27 7.16 0.60
CA LEU A 2 -0.19 7.04 0.60
C LEU A 2 -0.79 8.41 0.25
N ALA A 3 -1.61 8.47 -0.79
CA ALA A 3 -2.35 9.67 -1.15
C ALA A 3 -3.81 9.50 -0.73
N LEU A 4 -4.32 10.42 0.11
CA LEU A 4 -5.73 10.47 0.49
C LEU A 4 -6.39 11.64 -0.23
N LEU A 5 -7.29 11.34 -1.17
CA LEU A 5 -7.79 12.31 -2.12
C LEU A 5 -9.26 12.58 -1.90
N ASN A 6 -9.54 13.78 -1.38
CA ASN A 6 -10.90 14.27 -1.13
C ASN A 6 -11.34 15.25 -2.23
N ASP A 7 -10.40 16.03 -2.75
CA ASP A 7 -10.62 17.07 -3.76
C ASP A 7 -9.29 17.42 -4.49
N PHE A 8 -9.33 18.40 -5.38
CA PHE A 8 -8.13 18.86 -6.07
C PHE A 8 -7.06 19.45 -5.13
N ALA A 9 -7.47 20.11 -4.03
CA ALA A 9 -6.55 20.71 -3.08
C ALA A 9 -5.77 19.64 -2.31
N SER A 10 -6.41 18.53 -1.94
CA SER A 10 -5.77 17.38 -1.30
C SER A 10 -4.70 16.74 -2.18
N TYR A 11 -4.95 16.64 -3.49
CA TYR A 11 -3.95 16.17 -4.45
C TYR A 11 -2.74 17.09 -4.52
N GLN A 12 -2.94 18.41 -4.62
CA GLN A 12 -1.85 19.38 -4.63
C GLN A 12 -1.05 19.36 -3.30
N SER A 13 -1.74 19.25 -2.17
CA SER A 13 -1.10 19.13 -0.85
C SER A 13 -0.24 17.88 -0.76
N TYR A 14 -0.73 16.74 -1.26
CA TYR A 14 0.04 15.50 -1.34
C TYR A 14 1.32 15.68 -2.18
N LEU A 15 1.21 16.20 -3.41
CA LEU A 15 2.37 16.44 -4.28
C LEU A 15 3.40 17.35 -3.61
N SER A 16 2.95 18.45 -2.98
CA SER A 16 3.83 19.37 -2.26
C SER A 16 4.57 18.70 -1.10
N SER A 17 3.91 17.77 -0.41
CA SER A 17 4.48 17.00 0.70
C SER A 17 5.53 16.01 0.22
N VAL A 18 5.28 15.33 -0.91
CA VAL A 18 6.26 14.45 -1.56
C VAL A 18 7.52 15.23 -1.95
N VAL A 19 7.36 16.38 -2.60
CA VAL A 19 8.50 17.24 -3.00
C VAL A 19 9.29 17.71 -1.78
N ARG A 20 8.60 18.18 -0.74
CA ARG A 20 9.22 18.63 0.51
C ARG A 20 9.99 17.49 1.19
N PHE A 21 9.40 16.31 1.26
CA PHE A 21 10.01 15.12 1.85
C PHE A 21 11.25 14.69 1.06
N SER A 22 11.14 14.62 -0.28
CA SER A 22 12.28 14.30 -1.15
C SER A 22 13.44 15.27 -0.96
N SER A 23 13.15 16.58 -0.92
CA SER A 23 14.17 17.61 -0.66
C SER A 23 14.81 17.47 0.72
N TRP A 24 14.03 17.13 1.75
CA TRP A 24 14.54 16.88 3.09
C TRP A 24 15.48 15.67 3.12
N CYS A 25 15.11 14.56 2.46
CA CYS A 25 15.96 13.39 2.31
C CYS A 25 17.30 13.75 1.66
N SER A 26 17.27 14.47 0.52
CA SER A 26 18.49 14.91 -0.17
C SER A 26 19.39 15.77 0.73
N LYS A 27 18.81 16.73 1.48
CA LYS A 27 19.55 17.59 2.42
C LYS A 27 20.17 16.81 3.59
N LYS A 28 19.65 15.62 3.90
CA LYS A 28 20.13 14.74 4.97
C LYS A 28 20.99 13.59 4.45
N PHE A 29 21.39 13.62 3.18
CA PHE A 29 22.14 12.54 2.52
C PHE A 29 21.40 11.19 2.58
N LEU A 30 20.07 11.22 2.64
CA LEU A 30 19.21 10.04 2.57
C LEU A 30 18.79 9.84 1.11
N HIS A 31 19.19 8.72 0.53
CA HIS A 31 18.77 8.32 -0.80
C HIS A 31 17.48 7.52 -0.73
N LEU A 32 16.43 8.02 -1.36
CA LEU A 32 15.19 7.28 -1.54
C LEU A 32 15.39 6.19 -2.59
N ASN A 33 15.11 4.95 -2.21
CA ASN A 33 15.07 3.85 -3.16
C ASN A 33 13.68 3.80 -3.80
N VAL A 34 13.57 4.37 -5.00
CA VAL A 34 12.29 4.50 -5.71
C VAL A 34 11.71 3.14 -6.07
N SER A 35 12.53 2.16 -6.45
CA SER A 35 12.06 0.81 -6.81
C SER A 35 11.44 0.03 -5.63
N LYS A 36 11.85 0.33 -4.39
CA LYS A 36 11.23 -0.22 -3.18
C LYS A 36 10.02 0.59 -2.70
N THR A 37 9.81 1.78 -3.24
CA THR A 37 8.72 2.67 -2.85
C THR A 37 7.50 2.36 -3.70
N LYS A 38 6.36 2.13 -3.06
CA LYS A 38 5.06 1.98 -3.73
C LYS A 38 4.19 3.18 -3.42
N GLU A 39 3.40 3.63 -4.37
CA GLU A 39 2.36 4.64 -4.20
C GLU A 39 0.98 3.96 -4.16
N MET A 40 0.17 4.28 -3.16
CA MET A 40 -1.24 3.85 -3.11
C MET A 40 -2.11 5.10 -3.04
N CYS A 41 -3.08 5.20 -3.93
CA CYS A 41 -4.02 6.33 -3.98
C CYS A 41 -5.40 5.88 -3.52
N ILE A 42 -5.89 6.50 -2.44
CA ILE A 42 -7.25 6.29 -1.94
C ILE A 42 -8.06 7.51 -2.35
N ASP A 43 -8.94 7.33 -3.33
CA ASP A 43 -9.77 8.38 -3.89
C ASP A 43 -11.21 8.30 -3.36
N PHE A 44 -11.57 9.27 -2.52
CA PHE A 44 -12.91 9.41 -1.92
C PHE A 44 -13.88 10.18 -2.82
N ARG A 45 -13.42 10.72 -3.95
CA ARG A 45 -14.29 11.44 -4.90
C ARG A 45 -15.23 10.45 -5.59
N ARG A 46 -16.48 10.87 -5.82
CA ARG A 46 -17.47 10.06 -6.57
C ARG A 46 -17.02 9.78 -8.00
N ASN A 47 -16.43 10.78 -8.65
CA ASN A 47 -15.86 10.66 -9.99
C ASN A 47 -14.35 10.58 -9.88
N ARG A 48 -13.84 9.34 -9.86
CA ARG A 48 -12.41 9.07 -9.84
C ARG A 48 -11.79 9.55 -11.15
N THR A 49 -10.71 10.31 -11.04
CA THR A 49 -9.90 10.71 -12.19
C THR A 49 -8.65 9.84 -12.20
N VAL A 50 -8.18 9.44 -13.38
CA VAL A 50 -6.89 8.74 -13.50
C VAL A 50 -5.78 9.65 -12.97
N ILE A 51 -4.98 9.11 -12.06
CA ILE A 51 -3.89 9.83 -11.41
C ILE A 51 -2.59 9.33 -12.02
N SER A 52 -1.75 10.25 -12.47
CA SER A 52 -0.43 9.90 -12.97
C SER A 52 0.50 9.53 -11.82
N PRO A 53 1.33 8.48 -11.96
CA PRO A 53 2.31 8.12 -10.95
C PRO A 53 3.24 9.29 -10.61
N ILE A 54 3.58 9.47 -9.34
CA ILE A 54 4.54 10.49 -8.94
C ILE A 54 5.95 10.13 -9.45
N VAL A 55 6.74 11.17 -9.72
CA VAL A 55 8.14 11.03 -10.15
C VAL A 55 9.05 11.54 -9.03
N ILE A 56 9.96 10.69 -8.56
CA ILE A 56 10.97 11.03 -7.55
C ILE A 56 12.34 10.81 -8.18
N ASN A 57 13.19 11.84 -8.16
CA ASN A 57 14.54 11.80 -8.76
C ASN A 57 14.56 11.37 -10.25
N GLY A 58 13.50 11.66 -10.99
CA GLY A 58 13.38 11.27 -12.41
C GLY A 58 12.86 9.85 -12.65
N GLU A 59 12.65 9.06 -11.60
CA GLU A 59 12.08 7.72 -11.68
C GLU A 59 10.60 7.72 -11.25
N PRO A 60 9.69 7.11 -12.03
CA PRO A 60 8.30 6.96 -11.65
C PRO A 60 8.18 5.96 -10.48
N VAL A 61 7.40 6.33 -9.46
CA VAL A 61 7.04 5.43 -8.37
C VAL A 61 5.95 4.48 -8.86
N GLU A 62 6.05 3.19 -8.53
CA GLU A 62 5.02 2.22 -8.90
C GLU A 62 3.75 2.46 -8.09
N GLN A 63 2.63 2.62 -8.80
CA GLN A 63 1.30 2.71 -8.19
C GLN A 63 0.72 1.31 -7.98
N VAL A 64 0.14 1.08 -6.80
CA VAL A 64 -0.46 -0.20 -6.41
C VAL A 64 -1.85 -0.01 -5.81
N ASP A 65 -2.74 -0.94 -6.13
CA ASP A 65 -4.13 -0.94 -5.63
C ASP A 65 -4.26 -1.67 -4.29
N SER A 66 -3.32 -2.57 -3.97
CA SER A 66 -3.20 -3.20 -2.66
C SER A 66 -1.75 -3.32 -2.21
N PHE A 67 -1.53 -3.27 -0.89
CA PHE A 67 -0.21 -3.38 -0.30
C PHE A 67 -0.28 -4.01 1.10
N LYS A 68 0.65 -4.93 1.37
CA LYS A 68 0.81 -5.54 2.70
C LYS A 68 1.70 -4.67 3.59
N TYR A 69 1.09 -4.00 4.56
CA TYR A 69 1.79 -3.21 5.56
C TYR A 69 1.77 -3.92 6.92
N LEU A 70 2.97 -4.32 7.41
CA LEU A 70 3.16 -4.96 8.71
C LEU A 70 2.23 -6.17 8.98
N GLY A 71 1.91 -6.95 7.95
CA GLY A 71 1.03 -8.13 8.07
C GLY A 71 -0.44 -7.88 7.69
N VAL A 72 -0.87 -6.62 7.62
CA VAL A 72 -2.22 -6.24 7.20
C VAL A 72 -2.21 -5.91 5.71
N ILE A 73 -3.18 -6.44 4.96
CA ILE A 73 -3.33 -6.11 3.54
C ILE A 73 -4.32 -4.95 3.45
N LEU A 74 -3.84 -3.83 2.92
CA LEU A 74 -4.62 -2.62 2.68
C LEU A 74 -4.91 -2.50 1.19
N ASP A 75 -6.15 -2.17 0.84
CA ASP A 75 -6.56 -1.90 -0.54
C ASP A 75 -7.04 -0.45 -0.70
N GLU A 76 -6.99 0.07 -1.93
CA GLU A 76 -7.39 1.44 -2.28
C GLU A 76 -8.86 1.77 -1.96
N LYS A 77 -9.72 0.76 -1.78
CA LYS A 77 -11.13 0.92 -1.41
C LYS A 77 -11.33 0.80 0.10
N LEU A 78 -10.27 0.55 0.86
CA LEU A 78 -10.30 0.27 2.29
C LEU A 78 -11.31 -0.84 2.63
N SER A 79 -11.46 -1.83 1.73
CA SER A 79 -12.42 -2.92 1.90
C SER A 79 -11.94 -3.97 2.89
N PHE A 80 -10.62 -4.15 3.02
CA PHE A 80 -9.95 -5.22 3.77
C PHE A 80 -10.33 -6.63 3.32
N THR A 81 -10.99 -6.78 2.16
CA THR A 81 -11.47 -8.07 1.67
C THR A 81 -10.33 -9.06 1.52
N GLU A 82 -9.24 -8.65 0.86
CA GLU A 82 -8.06 -9.49 0.66
C GLU A 82 -7.42 -9.90 2.00
N HIS A 83 -7.40 -8.99 2.98
CA HIS A 83 -6.89 -9.29 4.31
C HIS A 83 -7.75 -10.35 5.02
N VAL A 84 -9.07 -10.16 5.04
CA VAL A 84 -10.01 -11.10 5.69
C VAL A 84 -9.91 -12.48 5.04
N THR A 85 -9.88 -12.56 3.71
CA THR A 85 -9.71 -13.82 3.00
C THR A 85 -8.36 -14.48 3.32
N ALA A 86 -7.28 -13.71 3.39
CA ALA A 86 -5.98 -14.23 3.76
C ALA A 86 -5.99 -14.80 5.19
N VAL A 87 -6.55 -14.07 6.16
CA VAL A 87 -6.68 -14.54 7.55
C VAL A 87 -7.48 -15.84 7.64
N GLN A 88 -8.64 -15.91 6.98
CA GLN A 88 -9.45 -17.14 6.93
C GLN A 88 -8.68 -18.32 6.32
N SER A 89 -7.90 -18.08 5.27
CA SER A 89 -7.09 -19.13 4.64
C SER A 89 -6.00 -19.67 5.57
N TYR A 90 -5.36 -18.80 6.37
CA TYR A 90 -4.35 -19.20 7.35
C TYR A 90 -4.96 -20.04 8.48
N GLU A 91 -6.16 -19.68 8.94
CA GLU A 91 -6.91 -20.46 9.94
C GLU A 91 -7.25 -21.86 9.42
N LEU A 92 -7.81 -21.97 8.21
CA LEU A 92 -8.13 -23.26 7.60
C LEU A 92 -6.87 -24.11 7.38
N SER A 93 -5.78 -23.51 6.92
CA SER A 93 -4.50 -24.21 6.75
C SER A 93 -3.98 -24.76 8.09
N MET A 94 -4.13 -24.00 9.18
CA MET A 94 -3.72 -24.43 10.52
C MET A 94 -4.56 -25.61 11.01
N LEU A 95 -5.87 -25.57 10.83
CA LEU A 95 -6.79 -26.66 11.20
C LEU A 95 -6.51 -27.94 10.43
N ILE A 96 -6.27 -27.82 9.11
CA ILE A 96 -5.93 -28.97 8.25
C ILE A 96 -4.63 -29.62 8.73
N HIS A 97 -3.60 -28.82 9.00
CA HIS A 97 -2.32 -29.35 9.50
C HIS A 97 -2.47 -30.04 10.86
N TYR A 98 -3.22 -29.44 11.80
CA TYR A 98 -3.50 -30.04 13.10
C TYR A 98 -4.26 -31.37 12.99
N PHE A 99 -5.27 -31.43 12.11
CA PHE A 99 -6.01 -32.65 11.84
C PHE A 99 -5.07 -33.75 11.33
N PHE A 100 -4.29 -33.50 10.28
CA PHE A 100 -3.33 -34.51 9.77
C PHE A 100 -2.31 -34.96 10.82
N TYR A 101 -1.80 -34.03 11.65
CA TYR A 101 -0.90 -34.37 12.75
C TYR A 101 -1.58 -35.30 13.77
N ALA A 102 -2.80 -34.98 14.20
CA ALA A 102 -3.56 -35.81 15.14
C ALA A 102 -3.83 -37.22 14.62
N PHE A 103 -4.06 -37.40 13.32
CA PHE A 103 -4.24 -38.73 12.69
C PHE A 103 -2.93 -39.50 12.49
N THR A 104 -1.79 -38.81 12.36
CA THR A 104 -0.49 -39.47 12.16
C THR A 104 0.10 -39.97 13.49
N VAL A 105 -0.28 -39.34 14.61
CA VAL A 105 0.24 -39.64 15.96
C VAL A 105 -0.73 -40.50 16.78
N ALA A 106 -1.95 -40.75 16.28
CA ALA A 106 -2.92 -41.69 16.85
C ALA A 106 -2.82 -43.06 16.17
#